data_AF-A0A7J2NQA6-F1
#
_entry.id   AF-A0A7J2NQA6-F1
#
_cell.length_a   1.000
_cell.length_b   1.000
_cell.length_c   1.000
_cell.angle_alpha   90.00
_cell.angle_beta   90.00
_cell.angle_gamma   90.00
#
_symmetry.space_group_name_H-M   'P 1'
#
loop_
_entity.id
_entity.type
_entity.pdbx_description
1 polymer ?
#
loop_
_entity_poly.entity_id
_entity_poly.type
_entity_poly.pdbx_seq_one_letter_code
_entity_poly.pdbx_strand_id
1 'polypeptide(L)'
;MTKHEKGRFLLSVVLFSLLSVTCLYSFPPSTVYAAEEAVAENGLTILNAVVGLDVTKYAVTTKEYPQNYNSSYLGVVPQKDVGYELTSEESKVKTLCTFANSRLQMMHILETEGSPHMSEAAANPIELAKNFLANYQAYTSDSLYGELSSTLDNVDAGTNVTKTSGNTQLEAITNNGYTTLKWTYTSNNAVAPSKFIALGFKNGFLTCFVDNWHLYNIGSTSVNLSKEEAAAITLETAKNYASTKLAAYAFDAQNLNKSNIRWASLIFDGSLGANETRNEDPLMLYPVWRVGVALDKWYGHLYGIAVDVWADTKEVRSIQEAWSTLPPPEGVPTADMSTVGTLTSQIPNVDTINTSNGQASTAAGAEPNSIMCIVLPTLSVVTIIPISIWVHRKKAIGFVDT
;
A
#
# COMPACT_ATOMS: atom_id res chain seq x y z
N MET A 1 -27.81 8.21 68.53
CA MET A 1 -27.44 6.84 68.15
C MET A 1 -26.83 6.13 69.35
N THR A 2 -27.57 5.19 69.93
CA THR A 2 -27.07 4.40 71.08
C THR A 2 -25.92 3.48 70.62
N LYS A 3 -25.07 3.02 71.55
CA LYS A 3 -23.93 2.12 71.23
C LYS A 3 -24.38 0.88 70.45
N HIS A 4 -25.62 0.44 70.69
CA HIS A 4 -26.26 -0.67 69.98
C HIS A 4 -26.64 -0.33 68.52
N GLU A 5 -27.05 0.90 68.23
CA GLU A 5 -27.39 1.34 66.88
C GLU A 5 -26.16 1.55 65.99
N LYS A 6 -25.02 1.96 66.57
CA LYS A 6 -23.74 2.06 65.83
C LYS A 6 -23.23 0.70 65.34
N GLY A 7 -23.40 -0.35 66.14
CA GLY A 7 -23.03 -1.71 65.74
C GLY A 7 -23.87 -2.23 64.57
N ARG A 8 -25.18 -1.95 64.58
CA ARG A 8 -26.09 -2.36 63.50
C ARG A 8 -25.81 -1.64 62.19
N PHE A 9 -25.49 -0.35 62.23
CA PHE A 9 -25.16 0.43 61.03
C PHE A 9 -23.86 -0.05 60.36
N LEU A 10 -22.81 -0.28 61.15
CA LEU A 10 -21.52 -0.77 60.62
C LEU A 10 -21.65 -2.16 59.97
N LEU A 11 -22.44 -3.06 60.57
CA LEU A 11 -22.68 -4.38 60.02
C LEU A 11 -23.41 -4.33 58.67
N SER A 12 -24.42 -3.45 58.53
CA SER A 12 -25.14 -3.28 57.26
C SER A 12 -24.27 -2.71 56.14
N VAL A 13 -23.37 -1.76 56.44
CA VAL A 13 -22.44 -1.20 55.44
C VAL A 13 -21.46 -2.26 54.97
N VAL A 14 -20.90 -3.08 55.88
CA VAL A 14 -19.98 -4.16 55.52
C VAL A 14 -20.67 -5.24 54.69
N LEU A 15 -21.90 -5.62 55.03
CA LEU A 15 -22.69 -6.58 54.24
C LEU A 15 -23.01 -6.05 52.84
N PHE A 16 -23.34 -4.76 52.71
CA PHE A 16 -23.60 -4.15 51.40
C PHE A 16 -22.34 -4.06 50.54
N SER A 17 -21.18 -3.73 51.14
CA SER A 17 -19.89 -3.72 50.45
C SER A 17 -19.43 -5.12 50.05
N LEU A 18 -19.71 -6.15 50.85
CA LEU A 18 -19.39 -7.53 50.48
C LEU A 18 -20.27 -7.99 49.31
N LEU A 19 -21.56 -7.63 49.32
CA LEU A 19 -22.52 -8.01 48.28
C LEU A 19 -22.19 -7.35 46.92
N SER A 20 -21.76 -6.08 46.94
CA SER A 20 -21.35 -5.38 45.72
C SER A 20 -20.05 -5.93 45.12
N VAL A 21 -19.13 -6.42 45.95
CA VAL A 21 -17.90 -7.08 45.47
C VAL A 21 -18.22 -8.46 44.87
N THR A 22 -19.14 -9.24 45.45
CA THR A 22 -19.50 -10.57 44.90
C THR A 22 -20.26 -10.53 43.57
N CYS A 23 -21.00 -9.45 43.26
CA CYS A 23 -21.65 -9.29 41.95
C CYS A 23 -20.65 -9.08 40.81
N LEU A 24 -19.43 -8.62 41.09
CA LEU A 24 -18.39 -8.42 40.08
C LEU A 24 -17.64 -9.71 39.70
N TYR A 25 -17.78 -10.79 40.48
CA TYR A 25 -17.04 -12.05 40.27
C TYR A 25 -17.89 -13.24 39.79
N SER A 26 -19.20 -13.06 39.58
CA SER A 26 -20.11 -14.17 39.25
C SER A 26 -20.41 -14.35 37.75
N PHE A 27 -19.78 -13.56 36.88
CA PHE A 27 -19.84 -13.79 35.44
C PHE A 27 -18.42 -14.10 34.95
N PRO A 28 -18.02 -15.37 34.78
CA PRO A 28 -16.93 -15.63 33.84
C PRO A 28 -17.34 -14.95 32.54
N PRO A 29 -16.51 -14.08 31.93
CA PRO A 29 -16.83 -13.57 30.61
C PRO A 29 -16.96 -14.80 29.74
N SER A 30 -18.19 -15.10 29.33
CA SER A 30 -18.45 -15.95 28.21
C SER A 30 -17.69 -15.30 27.05
N THR A 31 -16.47 -15.76 26.78
CA THR A 31 -15.79 -15.63 25.49
C THR A 31 -16.56 -16.50 24.50
N VAL A 32 -17.84 -16.17 24.35
CA VAL A 32 -18.75 -16.74 23.40
C VAL A 32 -18.47 -16.02 22.09
N TYR A 33 -18.35 -16.83 21.05
CA TYR A 33 -18.26 -16.61 19.60
C TYR A 33 -19.09 -15.46 18.96
N ALA A 34 -19.42 -14.38 19.66
CA ALA A 34 -20.15 -13.22 19.15
C ALA A 34 -19.30 -12.30 18.23
N ALA A 35 -17.98 -12.49 18.20
CA ALA A 35 -17.10 -11.70 17.34
C ALA A 35 -17.16 -12.13 15.86
N GLU A 36 -17.58 -13.37 15.56
CA GLU A 36 -17.50 -13.93 14.21
C GLU A 36 -18.69 -13.52 13.34
N GLU A 37 -19.91 -13.58 13.89
CA GLU A 37 -21.17 -13.18 13.22
C GLU A 37 -21.19 -11.68 12.85
N ALA A 38 -20.55 -10.84 13.68
CA ALA A 38 -20.49 -9.40 13.48
C ALA A 38 -19.81 -8.97 12.16
N VAL A 39 -18.80 -9.70 11.67
CA VAL A 39 -18.01 -9.24 10.50
C VAL A 39 -18.76 -9.43 9.18
N ALA A 40 -19.48 -10.54 9.03
CA ALA A 40 -20.30 -10.78 7.84
C ALA A 40 -21.46 -9.77 7.75
N GLU A 41 -22.11 -9.49 8.89
CA GLU A 41 -23.16 -8.46 8.96
C GLU A 41 -22.62 -7.05 8.68
N ASN A 42 -21.39 -6.75 9.11
CA ASN A 42 -20.75 -5.47 8.80
C ASN A 42 -20.60 -5.24 7.30
N GLY A 43 -20.17 -6.24 6.53
CA GLY A 43 -20.01 -6.07 5.08
C GLY A 43 -21.34 -5.83 4.36
N LEU A 44 -22.41 -6.54 4.73
CA LEU A 44 -23.75 -6.29 4.19
C LEU A 44 -24.28 -4.90 4.59
N THR A 45 -24.02 -4.49 5.84
CA THR A 45 -24.39 -3.16 6.33
C THR A 45 -23.70 -2.08 5.52
N ILE A 46 -22.41 -2.22 5.22
CA ILE A 46 -21.67 -1.27 4.38
C ILE A 46 -22.20 -1.27 2.94
N LEU A 47 -22.45 -2.44 2.34
CA LEU A 47 -23.02 -2.53 0.99
C LEU A 47 -24.37 -1.79 0.91
N ASN A 48 -25.21 -1.92 1.94
CA ASN A 48 -26.49 -1.23 2.00
C ASN A 48 -26.34 0.27 2.31
N ALA A 49 -25.74 0.59 3.46
CA ALA A 49 -25.73 1.94 4.02
C ALA A 49 -24.69 2.87 3.39
N VAL A 50 -23.58 2.34 2.88
CA VAL A 50 -22.47 3.14 2.34
C VAL A 50 -22.48 3.12 0.82
N VAL A 51 -22.54 1.94 0.21
CA VAL A 51 -22.55 1.80 -1.26
C VAL A 51 -23.92 2.14 -1.85
N GLY A 52 -25.01 1.99 -1.10
CA GLY A 52 -26.37 2.24 -1.57
C GLY A 52 -26.97 1.08 -2.37
N LEU A 53 -26.50 -0.15 -2.14
CA LEU A 53 -27.10 -1.34 -2.74
C LEU A 53 -28.34 -1.76 -1.94
N ASP A 54 -29.50 -1.92 -2.56
CA ASP A 54 -30.70 -2.42 -1.88
C ASP A 54 -30.58 -3.93 -1.66
N VAL A 55 -29.88 -4.31 -0.60
CA VAL A 55 -29.60 -5.70 -0.22
C VAL A 55 -30.90 -6.51 -0.03
N THR A 56 -32.04 -5.85 0.25
CA THR A 56 -33.34 -6.53 0.42
C THR A 56 -33.90 -7.13 -0.87
N LYS A 57 -33.37 -6.73 -2.04
CA LYS A 57 -33.73 -7.26 -3.36
C LYS A 57 -32.97 -8.53 -3.74
N TYR A 58 -32.01 -8.95 -2.92
CA TYR A 58 -31.12 -10.04 -3.24
C TYR A 58 -31.28 -11.20 -2.26
N ALA A 59 -31.19 -12.42 -2.79
CA ALA A 59 -30.75 -13.57 -2.01
C ALA A 59 -29.25 -13.44 -1.78
N VAL A 60 -28.82 -13.48 -0.51
CA VAL A 60 -27.43 -13.26 -0.12
C VAL A 60 -26.79 -14.57 0.29
N THR A 61 -25.65 -14.91 -0.32
CA THR A 61 -24.75 -15.97 0.13
C THR A 61 -23.46 -15.34 0.62
N THR A 62 -23.03 -15.70 1.82
CA THR A 62 -21.75 -15.26 2.41
C THR A 62 -20.74 -16.40 2.37
N LYS A 63 -19.48 -16.05 2.12
CA LYS A 63 -18.36 -16.97 2.19
C LYS A 63 -17.21 -16.31 2.93
N GLU A 64 -16.90 -16.82 4.11
CA GLU A 64 -15.68 -16.44 4.79
C GLU A 64 -14.50 -17.19 4.20
N TYR A 65 -13.41 -16.48 3.95
CA TYR A 65 -12.18 -17.08 3.53
C TYR A 65 -11.31 -17.28 4.78
N PRO A 66 -10.91 -18.53 5.10
CA PRO A 66 -10.12 -18.77 6.30
C PRO A 66 -8.82 -17.97 6.22
N GLN A 67 -8.51 -17.28 7.30
CA GLN A 67 -7.19 -16.69 7.48
C GLN A 67 -6.17 -17.83 7.44
N ASN A 68 -5.41 -17.96 6.36
CA ASN A 68 -4.14 -18.65 6.50
C ASN A 68 -3.28 -17.78 7.43
N TYR A 69 -2.41 -18.35 8.26
CA TYR A 69 -1.56 -17.57 9.19
C TYR A 69 -0.69 -16.50 8.45
N ASN A 70 -0.59 -16.60 7.12
CA ASN A 70 0.04 -15.62 6.23
C ASN A 70 -0.92 -14.52 5.70
N SER A 71 -2.20 -14.49 6.09
CA SER A 71 -3.21 -13.55 5.57
C SER A 71 -3.22 -12.22 6.30
N SER A 72 -2.25 -11.95 7.18
CA SER A 72 -2.08 -10.60 7.70
C SER A 72 -1.56 -9.67 6.61
N TYR A 73 -2.10 -8.45 6.55
CA TYR A 73 -1.62 -7.40 5.66
C TYR A 73 -0.12 -7.19 5.92
N LEU A 74 0.69 -7.50 4.92
CA LEU A 74 2.16 -7.40 4.98
C LEU A 74 2.80 -8.17 6.14
N GLY A 75 2.16 -9.23 6.63
CA GLY A 75 2.70 -10.01 7.76
C GLY A 75 2.45 -9.39 9.15
N VAL A 76 1.79 -8.23 9.24
CA VAL A 76 1.80 -7.40 10.46
C VAL A 76 0.43 -6.96 10.96
N VAL A 77 -0.59 -6.85 10.10
CA VAL A 77 -1.96 -6.49 10.54
C VAL A 77 -2.93 -7.63 10.24
N PRO A 78 -3.63 -8.19 11.23
CA PRO A 78 -4.64 -9.22 11.01
C PRO A 78 -5.73 -8.75 10.02
N GLN A 79 -6.05 -9.58 9.01
CA GLN A 79 -7.10 -9.28 8.02
C GLN A 79 -8.13 -10.41 7.91
N LYS A 80 -9.42 -10.09 7.91
CA LYS A 80 -10.50 -11.05 7.61
C LYS A 80 -11.13 -10.73 6.26
N ASP A 81 -11.23 -11.73 5.40
CA ASP A 81 -11.84 -11.62 4.08
C ASP A 81 -13.21 -12.29 4.06
N VAL A 82 -14.22 -11.55 3.60
CA VAL A 82 -15.58 -12.06 3.45
C VAL A 82 -16.08 -11.77 2.04
N GLY A 83 -16.47 -12.82 1.33
CA GLY A 83 -17.13 -12.75 0.04
C GLY A 83 -18.64 -12.71 0.21
N TYR A 84 -19.29 -11.88 -0.60
CA TYR A 84 -20.74 -11.76 -0.71
C TYR A 84 -21.16 -12.02 -2.14
N GLU A 85 -22.11 -12.92 -2.33
CA GLU A 85 -22.77 -13.16 -3.61
C GLU A 85 -24.24 -12.78 -3.44
N LEU A 86 -24.64 -11.70 -4.11
CA LEU A 86 -25.98 -11.14 -4.07
C LEU A 86 -26.66 -11.45 -5.40
N THR A 87 -27.70 -12.28 -5.37
CA THR A 87 -28.41 -12.75 -6.58
C THR A 87 -29.89 -12.38 -6.54
N SER A 88 -30.39 -11.82 -7.62
CA SER A 88 -31.81 -11.55 -7.90
C SER A 88 -32.18 -12.14 -9.26
N GLU A 89 -33.44 -12.04 -9.68
CA GLU A 89 -33.87 -12.51 -11.01
C GLU A 89 -33.21 -11.75 -12.16
N GLU A 90 -32.86 -10.47 -11.95
CA GLU A 90 -32.40 -9.56 -13.01
C GLU A 90 -30.92 -9.13 -12.86
N SER A 91 -30.33 -9.37 -11.70
CA SER A 91 -28.99 -8.89 -11.38
C SER A 91 -28.24 -9.80 -10.42
N LYS A 92 -26.92 -9.86 -10.61
CA LYS A 92 -25.96 -10.51 -9.74
C LYS A 92 -24.83 -9.55 -9.40
N VAL A 93 -24.45 -9.47 -8.13
CA VAL A 93 -23.27 -8.73 -7.66
C VAL A 93 -22.43 -9.64 -6.80
N LYS A 94 -21.14 -9.75 -7.12
CA LYS A 94 -20.17 -10.49 -6.29
C LYS A 94 -19.15 -9.51 -5.74
N THR A 95 -18.99 -9.50 -4.43
CA THR A 95 -18.10 -8.58 -3.72
C THR A 95 -17.17 -9.34 -2.80
N LEU A 96 -15.93 -8.87 -2.68
CA LEU A 96 -15.00 -9.26 -1.64
C LEU A 96 -14.71 -8.05 -0.74
N CYS A 97 -14.92 -8.20 0.56
CA CYS A 97 -14.56 -7.21 1.56
C CYS A 97 -13.43 -7.74 2.43
N THR A 98 -12.37 -6.94 2.61
CA THR A 98 -11.26 -7.20 3.50
C THR A 98 -11.33 -6.24 4.67
N PHE A 99 -11.32 -6.78 5.89
CA PHE A 99 -11.33 -6.02 7.12
C PHE A 99 -9.98 -6.14 7.82
N ALA A 100 -9.33 -5.01 8.10
CA ALA A 100 -8.11 -4.94 8.88
C ALA A 100 -8.38 -4.23 10.21
N ASN A 101 -7.96 -4.80 11.33
CA ASN A 101 -8.27 -4.27 12.67
C ASN A 101 -9.78 -3.97 12.86
N SER A 102 -10.63 -4.88 12.39
CA SER A 102 -12.10 -4.77 12.41
C SER A 102 -12.69 -3.54 11.70
N ARG A 103 -11.91 -2.87 10.84
CA ARG A 103 -12.37 -1.80 9.96
C ARG A 103 -12.31 -2.26 8.51
N LEU A 104 -13.22 -1.79 7.66
CA LEU A 104 -13.16 -2.08 6.23
C LEU A 104 -11.90 -1.42 5.65
N GLN A 105 -10.99 -2.24 5.12
CA GLN A 105 -9.79 -1.79 4.44
C GLN A 105 -9.99 -1.82 2.92
N MET A 106 -10.63 -2.86 2.40
CA MET A 106 -10.81 -3.00 0.96
C MET A 106 -12.19 -3.56 0.65
N MET A 107 -12.80 -3.05 -0.40
CA MET A 107 -13.96 -3.64 -1.06
C MET A 107 -13.68 -3.73 -2.54
N HIS A 108 -13.93 -4.89 -3.14
CA HIS A 108 -13.77 -5.12 -4.57
C HIS A 108 -15.02 -5.80 -5.13
N ILE A 109 -15.67 -5.16 -6.10
CA ILE A 109 -16.72 -5.79 -6.89
C ILE A 109 -16.05 -6.67 -7.95
N LEU A 110 -16.15 -7.98 -7.77
CA LEU A 110 -15.53 -8.99 -8.63
C LEU A 110 -16.36 -9.26 -9.89
N GLU A 111 -17.68 -9.19 -9.78
CA GLU A 111 -18.61 -9.54 -10.84
C GLU A 111 -19.87 -8.70 -10.74
N THR A 112 -20.40 -8.29 -11.89
CA THR A 112 -21.70 -7.63 -11.98
C THR A 112 -22.40 -8.10 -13.25
N GLU A 113 -23.56 -8.72 -13.09
CA GLU A 113 -24.47 -9.08 -14.18
C GLU A 113 -25.78 -8.29 -14.02
N GLY A 114 -26.34 -7.83 -15.13
CA GLY A 114 -27.50 -6.94 -15.12
C GLY A 114 -27.19 -5.57 -14.52
N SER A 115 -28.25 -4.86 -14.11
CA SER A 115 -28.16 -3.57 -13.42
C SER A 115 -28.33 -3.78 -11.91
N PRO A 116 -27.35 -3.40 -11.07
CA PRO A 116 -27.51 -3.47 -9.62
C PRO A 116 -28.73 -2.68 -9.13
N HIS A 117 -29.47 -3.24 -8.17
CA HIS A 117 -30.59 -2.58 -7.51
C HIS A 117 -30.05 -1.57 -6.51
N MET A 118 -29.95 -0.32 -6.94
CA MET A 118 -29.48 0.79 -6.11
C MET A 118 -30.64 1.48 -5.39
N SER A 119 -30.41 1.93 -4.16
CA SER A 119 -31.37 2.74 -3.40
C SER A 119 -31.52 4.16 -3.96
N GLU A 120 -30.52 4.64 -4.70
CA GLU A 120 -30.46 5.97 -5.30
C GLU A 120 -30.20 5.86 -6.81
N ALA A 121 -30.68 6.85 -7.57
CA ALA A 121 -30.46 6.90 -9.01
C ALA A 121 -28.96 7.14 -9.35
N ALA A 122 -28.53 6.65 -10.51
CA ALA A 122 -27.16 6.82 -10.98
C ALA A 122 -26.80 8.32 -11.12
N ALA A 123 -25.83 8.76 -10.34
CA ALA A 123 -25.22 10.08 -10.44
C ALA A 123 -23.89 10.01 -11.23
N ASN A 124 -23.27 11.15 -11.49
CA ASN A 124 -21.92 11.16 -12.04
C ASN A 124 -20.91 10.66 -10.99
N PRO A 125 -19.71 10.16 -11.38
CA PRO A 125 -18.74 9.58 -10.45
C PRO A 125 -18.29 10.48 -9.30
N ILE A 126 -18.30 11.79 -9.46
CA ILE A 126 -17.90 12.74 -8.41
C ILE A 126 -19.00 12.81 -7.33
N GLU A 127 -20.26 12.90 -7.73
CA GLU A 127 -21.39 12.87 -6.79
C GLU A 127 -21.51 11.52 -6.10
N LEU A 128 -21.28 10.41 -6.82
CA LEU A 128 -21.23 9.08 -6.22
C LEU A 128 -20.13 8.97 -5.15
N ALA A 129 -18.96 9.55 -5.41
CA ALA A 129 -17.87 9.57 -4.44
C ALA A 129 -18.19 10.44 -3.21
N LYS A 130 -18.83 11.61 -3.40
CA LYS A 130 -19.30 12.45 -2.30
C LYS A 130 -20.32 11.73 -1.43
N ASN A 131 -21.31 11.08 -2.04
CA ASN A 131 -22.31 10.29 -1.32
C ASN A 131 -21.66 9.13 -0.56
N PHE A 132 -20.77 8.38 -1.22
CA PHE A 132 -20.03 7.30 -0.57
C PHE A 132 -19.26 7.80 0.66
N LEU A 133 -18.49 8.87 0.52
CA LEU A 133 -17.67 9.42 1.61
C LEU A 133 -18.54 9.97 2.76
N ALA A 134 -19.65 10.63 2.45
CA ALA A 134 -20.59 11.12 3.46
C ALA A 134 -21.26 9.97 4.23
N ASN A 135 -21.68 8.92 3.53
CA ASN A 135 -22.26 7.74 4.16
C ASN A 135 -21.22 6.97 4.98
N TYR A 136 -19.98 6.87 4.48
CA TYR A 136 -18.89 6.21 5.19
C TYR A 136 -18.45 7.01 6.43
N GLN A 137 -18.47 8.35 6.37
CA GLN A 137 -18.34 9.21 7.54
C GLN A 137 -19.42 8.90 8.58
N ALA A 138 -20.68 8.81 8.18
CA ALA A 138 -21.78 8.51 9.09
C ALA A 138 -21.61 7.11 9.73
N TYR A 139 -21.18 6.12 8.95
CA TYR A 139 -20.95 4.75 9.42
C TYR A 139 -19.78 4.65 10.41
N THR A 140 -18.66 5.35 10.13
CA THR A 140 -17.42 5.25 10.93
C THR A 140 -17.29 6.30 12.03
N SER A 141 -18.09 7.38 11.96
CA SER A 141 -17.94 8.60 12.74
C SER A 141 -16.59 9.32 12.58
N ASP A 142 -15.84 9.06 11.50
CA ASP A 142 -14.53 9.66 11.26
C ASP A 142 -14.64 10.92 10.38
N SER A 143 -14.20 12.06 10.90
CA SER A 143 -14.30 13.35 10.19
C SER A 143 -13.42 13.42 8.93
N LEU A 144 -12.41 12.56 8.81
CA LEU A 144 -11.53 12.49 7.64
C LEU A 144 -12.34 12.40 6.34
N TYR A 145 -13.35 11.54 6.27
CA TYR A 145 -14.09 11.32 5.03
C TYR A 145 -14.90 12.55 4.59
N GLY A 146 -15.36 13.35 5.55
CA GLY A 146 -15.96 14.67 5.27
C GLY A 146 -14.95 15.64 4.68
N GLU A 147 -13.73 15.67 5.21
CA GLU A 147 -12.63 16.47 4.66
C GLU A 147 -12.29 16.02 3.23
N LEU A 148 -12.20 14.71 2.97
CA LEU A 148 -11.95 14.17 1.63
C LEU A 148 -13.07 14.52 0.66
N SER A 149 -14.33 14.42 1.08
CA SER A 149 -15.50 14.81 0.29
C SER A 149 -15.42 16.27 -0.15
N SER A 150 -15.02 17.18 0.74
CA SER A 150 -14.86 18.60 0.42
C SER A 150 -13.81 18.87 -0.67
N THR A 151 -12.79 18.01 -0.82
CA THR A 151 -11.78 18.18 -1.89
C THR A 151 -12.34 17.92 -3.30
N LEU A 152 -13.51 17.27 -3.39
CA LEU A 152 -14.24 17.03 -4.63
C LEU A 152 -15.06 18.25 -5.07
N ASP A 153 -15.13 19.31 -4.25
CA ASP A 153 -15.76 20.55 -4.65
C ASP A 153 -15.02 21.17 -5.83
N ASN A 154 -15.78 21.46 -6.89
CA ASN A 154 -15.26 21.99 -8.16
C ASN A 154 -14.30 21.01 -8.88
N VAL A 155 -14.48 19.70 -8.70
CA VAL A 155 -13.87 18.68 -9.58
C VAL A 155 -14.86 18.35 -10.68
N ASP A 156 -14.43 18.45 -11.94
CA ASP A 156 -15.24 18.04 -13.09
C ASP A 156 -15.03 16.55 -13.39
N ALA A 157 -16.12 15.79 -13.48
CA ALA A 157 -16.12 14.34 -13.63
C ALA A 157 -15.42 13.84 -14.91
N GLY A 158 -15.32 14.68 -15.93
CA GLY A 158 -14.71 14.35 -17.22
C GLY A 158 -13.22 14.63 -17.34
N THR A 159 -12.58 15.22 -16.32
CA THR A 159 -11.20 15.72 -16.43
C THR A 159 -10.26 15.07 -15.42
N ASN A 160 -9.04 14.77 -15.88
CA ASN A 160 -7.98 14.35 -14.98
C ASN A 160 -7.51 15.56 -14.17
N VAL A 161 -7.43 15.43 -12.86
CA VAL A 161 -6.99 16.52 -12.00
C VAL A 161 -6.15 16.01 -10.84
N THR A 162 -5.13 16.79 -10.48
CA THR A 162 -4.38 16.62 -9.24
C THR A 162 -4.53 17.90 -8.41
N LYS A 163 -5.08 17.79 -7.21
CA LYS A 163 -5.24 18.90 -6.26
C LYS A 163 -4.59 18.54 -4.94
N THR A 164 -3.97 19.51 -4.28
CA THR A 164 -3.45 19.33 -2.92
C THR A 164 -4.16 20.30 -1.98
N SER A 165 -4.68 19.79 -0.87
CA SER A 165 -5.31 20.58 0.20
C SER A 165 -4.74 20.10 1.54
N GLY A 166 -4.05 20.99 2.26
CA GLY A 166 -3.31 20.62 3.46
C GLY A 166 -2.31 19.49 3.20
N ASN A 167 -2.43 18.39 3.96
CA ASN A 167 -1.57 17.21 3.84
C ASN A 167 -2.19 16.09 2.98
N THR A 168 -3.16 16.43 2.13
CA THR A 168 -3.88 15.47 1.29
C THR A 168 -3.77 15.87 -0.18
N GLN A 169 -3.34 14.94 -1.02
CA GLN A 169 -3.33 15.08 -2.47
C GLN A 169 -4.39 14.19 -3.10
N LEU A 170 -5.38 14.81 -3.75
CA LEU A 170 -6.36 14.14 -4.59
C LEU A 170 -5.81 13.99 -6.01
N GLU A 171 -5.89 12.78 -6.54
CA GLU A 171 -5.73 12.45 -7.95
C GLU A 171 -7.04 11.86 -8.48
N ALA A 172 -7.66 12.53 -9.45
CA ALA A 172 -8.82 12.06 -10.18
C ALA A 172 -8.41 11.72 -11.60
N ILE A 173 -8.67 10.49 -12.04
CA ILE A 173 -8.36 10.03 -13.40
C ILE A 173 -9.62 9.41 -13.99
N THR A 174 -10.03 9.91 -15.16
CA THR A 174 -11.12 9.33 -15.95
C THR A 174 -10.58 8.80 -17.28
N ASN A 175 -10.80 7.52 -17.56
CA ASN A 175 -10.38 6.88 -18.80
C ASN A 175 -11.33 5.72 -19.17
N ASN A 176 -11.82 5.68 -20.41
CA ASN A 176 -12.63 4.58 -20.95
C ASN A 176 -13.82 4.17 -20.06
N GLY A 177 -14.55 5.16 -19.52
CA GLY A 177 -15.70 4.91 -18.64
C GLY A 177 -15.36 4.50 -17.20
N TYR A 178 -14.07 4.45 -16.86
CA TYR A 178 -13.59 4.32 -15.49
C TYR A 178 -13.21 5.68 -14.92
N THR A 179 -13.55 5.91 -13.66
CA THR A 179 -13.07 7.04 -12.87
C THR A 179 -12.43 6.51 -11.60
N THR A 180 -11.20 6.89 -11.33
CA THR A 180 -10.49 6.60 -10.07
C THR A 180 -10.24 7.90 -9.33
N LEU A 181 -10.55 7.92 -8.05
CA LEU A 181 -10.28 9.02 -7.13
C LEU A 181 -9.37 8.48 -6.03
N LYS A 182 -8.18 9.07 -5.89
CA LYS A 182 -7.19 8.63 -4.90
C LYS A 182 -6.72 9.82 -4.07
N TRP A 183 -6.86 9.70 -2.75
CA TRP A 183 -6.34 10.65 -1.78
C TRP A 183 -5.10 10.05 -1.14
N THR A 184 -3.95 10.70 -1.33
CA THR A 184 -2.67 10.25 -0.77
C THR A 184 -2.17 11.29 0.23
N TYR A 185 -1.65 10.84 1.37
CA TYR A 185 -1.01 11.76 2.31
C TYR A 185 0.24 12.39 1.67
N THR A 186 0.45 13.69 1.91
CA THR A 186 1.62 14.43 1.44
C THR A 186 2.10 15.42 2.49
N SER A 187 3.41 15.64 2.56
CA SER A 187 4.03 16.69 3.37
C SER A 187 5.42 17.01 2.84
N ASN A 188 5.85 18.27 2.86
CA ASN A 188 7.16 18.70 2.35
C ASN A 188 7.47 18.23 0.90
N ASN A 189 6.46 18.25 0.03
CA ASN A 189 6.51 17.73 -1.36
C ASN A 189 6.80 16.22 -1.46
N ALA A 190 6.74 15.49 -0.36
CA ALA A 190 6.87 14.04 -0.31
C ALA A 190 5.48 13.41 -0.18
N VAL A 191 5.18 12.47 -1.07
CA VAL A 191 3.95 11.68 -1.00
C VAL A 191 4.17 10.41 -0.19
N ALA A 192 3.12 9.90 0.45
CA ALA A 192 3.12 8.62 1.16
C ALA A 192 2.30 7.58 0.40
N PRO A 193 2.89 6.85 -0.57
CA PRO A 193 2.14 6.00 -1.49
C PRO A 193 1.28 4.93 -0.81
N SER A 194 1.68 4.49 0.39
CA SER A 194 0.99 3.47 1.19
C SER A 194 -0.13 4.02 2.08
N LYS A 195 -0.09 5.32 2.43
CA LYS A 195 -1.12 5.99 3.25
C LYS A 195 -2.10 6.72 2.33
N PHE A 196 -3.12 6.00 1.87
CA PHE A 196 -4.08 6.52 0.91
C PHE A 196 -5.50 5.96 1.11
N ILE A 197 -6.47 6.67 0.55
CA ILE A 197 -7.83 6.19 0.29
C ILE A 197 -8.07 6.23 -1.22
N ALA A 198 -8.74 5.24 -1.78
CA ALA A 198 -9.09 5.19 -3.20
C ALA A 198 -10.52 4.70 -3.42
N LEU A 199 -11.18 5.28 -4.41
CA LEU A 199 -12.47 4.87 -4.95
C LEU A 199 -12.32 4.66 -6.47
N GLY A 200 -12.88 3.56 -6.97
CA GLY A 200 -12.98 3.28 -8.40
C GLY A 200 -14.45 3.15 -8.79
N PHE A 201 -14.82 3.79 -9.89
CA PHE A 201 -16.14 3.68 -10.50
C PHE A 201 -16.01 3.24 -11.96
N LYS A 202 -16.96 2.44 -12.43
CA LYS A 202 -17.12 2.08 -13.84
C LYS A 202 -18.58 2.23 -14.21
N ASN A 203 -18.86 3.00 -15.26
CA ASN A 203 -20.23 3.20 -15.76
C ASN A 203 -21.24 3.61 -14.66
N GLY A 204 -20.82 4.43 -13.69
CA GLY A 204 -21.69 4.90 -12.61
C GLY A 204 -21.92 3.89 -11.47
N PHE A 205 -21.13 2.82 -11.37
CA PHE A 205 -21.16 1.89 -10.25
C PHE A 205 -19.78 1.75 -9.61
N LEU A 206 -19.74 1.61 -8.27
CA LEU A 206 -18.51 1.39 -7.52
C LEU A 206 -17.88 0.05 -7.94
N THR A 207 -16.59 0.05 -8.24
CA THR A 207 -15.83 -1.18 -8.54
C THR A 207 -14.83 -1.52 -7.45
N CYS A 208 -14.22 -0.51 -6.83
CA CYS A 208 -13.32 -0.73 -5.72
C CYS A 208 -13.32 0.42 -4.70
N PHE A 209 -13.01 0.06 -3.46
CA PHE A 209 -12.69 0.98 -2.38
C PHE A 209 -11.47 0.43 -1.64
N VAL A 210 -10.52 1.30 -1.30
CA VAL A 210 -9.35 0.97 -0.47
C VAL A 210 -9.16 2.08 0.54
N ASP A 211 -8.99 1.73 1.81
CA ASP A 211 -8.65 2.63 2.90
C ASP A 211 -7.47 2.06 3.69
N ASN A 212 -6.29 2.58 3.37
CA ASN A 212 -5.07 2.32 4.14
C ASN A 212 -4.75 3.49 5.07
N TRP A 213 -5.61 4.50 5.18
CA TRP A 213 -5.24 5.73 5.87
C TRP A 213 -4.93 5.48 7.34
N HIS A 214 -5.74 4.68 8.03
CA HIS A 214 -5.54 4.38 9.46
C HIS A 214 -4.55 3.26 9.74
N LEU A 215 -4.08 2.55 8.72
CA LEU A 215 -3.07 1.50 8.88
C LEU A 215 -1.65 2.08 9.01
N TYR A 216 -1.42 3.26 8.46
CA TYR A 216 -0.10 3.89 8.42
C TYR A 216 -0.09 5.18 9.24
N ASN A 217 0.82 5.29 10.20
CA ASN A 217 1.07 6.51 10.96
C ASN A 217 2.25 7.29 10.37
N ILE A 218 2.29 8.61 10.58
CA ILE A 218 3.45 9.43 10.20
C ILE A 218 4.30 9.65 11.44
N GLY A 219 5.49 9.05 11.48
CA GLY A 219 6.39 9.14 12.63
C GLY A 219 7.16 10.45 12.71
N SER A 220 7.45 11.06 11.56
CA SER A 220 8.15 12.34 11.42
C SER A 220 7.84 12.94 10.06
N THR A 221 7.84 14.27 9.93
CA THR A 221 7.84 14.97 8.64
C THR A 221 9.15 15.72 8.38
N SER A 222 10.11 15.65 9.30
CA SER A 222 11.37 16.38 9.20
C SER A 222 12.21 15.90 8.02
N VAL A 223 12.77 16.83 7.24
CA VAL A 223 13.68 16.54 6.13
C VAL A 223 14.97 17.32 6.41
N ASN A 224 15.97 16.61 6.92
CA ASN A 224 17.27 17.17 7.33
C ASN A 224 18.39 16.85 6.32
N LEU A 225 18.04 16.14 5.25
CA LEU A 225 18.93 15.69 4.18
C LEU A 225 18.48 16.33 2.86
N SER A 226 19.35 17.10 2.24
CA SER A 226 19.12 17.63 0.90
C SER A 226 19.20 16.53 -0.17
N LYS A 227 18.65 16.81 -1.35
CA LYS A 227 18.72 15.89 -2.50
C LYS A 227 20.17 15.58 -2.88
N GLU A 228 21.04 16.58 -2.83
CA GLU A 228 22.45 16.48 -3.20
C GLU A 228 23.25 15.65 -2.18
N GLU A 229 22.98 15.81 -0.89
CA GLU A 229 23.58 14.96 0.14
C GLU A 229 23.08 13.52 0.04
N ALA A 230 21.77 13.31 -0.17
CA ALA A 230 21.20 11.98 -0.38
C ALA A 230 21.80 11.27 -1.60
N ALA A 231 21.97 12.01 -2.70
CA ALA A 231 22.65 11.54 -3.91
C ALA A 231 24.10 11.13 -3.64
N ALA A 232 24.83 11.89 -2.81
CA ALA A 232 26.21 11.56 -2.44
C ALA A 232 26.28 10.28 -1.57
N ILE A 233 25.43 10.17 -0.54
CA ILE A 233 25.32 8.97 0.31
C ILE A 233 24.98 7.74 -0.53
N THR A 234 23.99 7.88 -1.43
CA THR A 234 23.56 6.81 -2.33
C THR A 234 24.69 6.36 -3.24
N LEU A 235 25.40 7.29 -3.88
CA LEU A 235 26.48 6.95 -4.80
C LEU A 235 27.61 6.17 -4.11
N GLU A 236 27.99 6.59 -2.91
CA GLU A 236 29.00 5.90 -2.10
C GLU A 236 28.52 4.51 -1.66
N THR A 237 27.27 4.42 -1.20
CA THR A 237 26.64 3.15 -0.81
C THR A 237 26.57 2.17 -1.99
N ALA A 238 26.15 2.65 -3.16
CA ALA A 238 26.06 1.85 -4.38
C ALA A 238 27.44 1.35 -4.85
N LYS A 239 28.48 2.19 -4.75
CA LYS A 239 29.87 1.77 -5.04
C LYS A 239 30.32 0.63 -4.14
N ASN A 240 30.13 0.77 -2.84
CA ASN A 240 30.57 -0.23 -1.86
C ASN A 240 29.80 -1.55 -2.04
N TYR A 241 28.49 -1.46 -2.26
CA TYR A 241 27.65 -2.62 -2.55
C TYR A 241 28.06 -3.32 -3.86
N ALA A 242 28.16 -2.58 -4.96
CA ALA A 242 28.51 -3.11 -6.27
C ALA A 242 29.92 -3.71 -6.29
N SER A 243 30.89 -3.09 -5.62
CA SER A 243 32.26 -3.61 -5.54
C SER A 243 32.31 -4.99 -4.87
N THR A 244 31.50 -5.18 -3.83
CA THR A 244 31.41 -6.47 -3.13
C THR A 244 30.67 -7.51 -3.96
N LYS A 245 29.52 -7.13 -4.54
CA LYS A 245 28.65 -8.06 -5.27
C LYS A 245 29.16 -8.43 -6.65
N LEU A 246 29.84 -7.51 -7.32
CA LEU A 246 30.27 -7.62 -8.71
C LEU A 246 31.78 -7.78 -8.88
N ALA A 247 32.51 -8.07 -7.78
CA ALA A 247 33.96 -8.30 -7.81
C ALA A 247 34.38 -9.34 -8.86
N ALA A 248 33.59 -10.42 -9.01
CA ALA A 248 33.86 -11.49 -9.97
C ALA A 248 33.68 -11.07 -11.44
N TYR A 249 33.03 -9.93 -11.71
CA TYR A 249 32.71 -9.46 -13.06
C TYR A 249 33.54 -8.23 -13.49
N ALA A 250 34.68 -8.02 -12.83
CA ALA A 250 35.58 -6.89 -13.07
C ALA A 250 34.85 -5.53 -13.04
N PHE A 251 33.93 -5.36 -12.08
CA PHE A 251 33.30 -4.07 -11.82
C PHE A 251 34.33 -3.08 -11.26
N ASP A 252 34.36 -1.88 -11.83
CA ASP A 252 35.18 -0.77 -11.33
C ASP A 252 34.29 0.32 -10.72
N ALA A 253 34.41 0.50 -9.40
CA ALA A 253 33.66 1.49 -8.65
C ALA A 253 33.90 2.93 -9.12
N GLN A 254 35.03 3.21 -9.78
CA GLN A 254 35.33 4.52 -10.35
C GLN A 254 34.40 4.88 -11.52
N ASN A 255 33.79 3.88 -12.17
CA ASN A 255 32.83 4.09 -13.24
C ASN A 255 31.47 4.60 -12.74
N LEU A 256 31.20 4.54 -11.42
CA LEU A 256 30.03 5.17 -10.82
C LEU A 256 30.35 6.59 -10.37
N ASN A 257 29.66 7.57 -10.96
CA ASN A 257 29.74 8.97 -10.59
C ASN A 257 28.35 9.64 -10.62
N LYS A 258 28.30 10.96 -10.41
CA LYS A 258 27.01 11.70 -10.37
C LYS A 258 26.18 11.54 -11.66
N SER A 259 26.79 11.32 -12.81
CA SER A 259 26.07 11.12 -14.09
C SER A 259 25.35 9.76 -14.17
N ASN A 260 25.66 8.83 -13.27
CA ASN A 260 24.98 7.54 -13.14
C ASN A 260 23.66 7.67 -12.37
N ILE A 261 23.44 8.76 -11.63
CA ILE A 261 22.18 9.00 -10.94
C ILE A 261 21.11 9.28 -11.98
N ARG A 262 20.05 8.46 -12.00
CA ARG A 262 18.97 8.56 -12.98
C ARG A 262 17.78 9.31 -12.44
N TRP A 263 17.49 9.15 -11.16
CA TRP A 263 16.35 9.79 -10.51
C TRP A 263 16.57 9.81 -9.00
N ALA A 264 15.92 10.77 -8.34
CA ALA A 264 15.88 10.89 -6.90
C ALA A 264 14.50 11.44 -6.51
N SER A 265 13.80 10.75 -5.63
CA SER A 265 12.46 11.08 -5.18
C SER A 265 12.40 11.09 -3.66
N LEU A 266 11.71 12.09 -3.11
CA LEU A 266 11.39 12.15 -1.69
C LEU A 266 9.98 11.58 -1.49
N ILE A 267 9.88 10.51 -0.71
CA ILE A 267 8.61 9.81 -0.41
C ILE A 267 8.53 9.53 1.09
N PHE A 268 7.37 9.10 1.56
CA PHE A 268 7.25 8.44 2.87
C PHE A 268 7.23 6.93 2.68
N ASP A 269 8.03 6.22 3.47
CA ASP A 269 8.08 4.75 3.48
C ASP A 269 8.25 4.23 4.92
N GLY A 270 7.89 2.98 5.15
CA GLY A 270 7.91 2.32 6.46
C GLY A 270 9.16 1.48 6.69
N SER A 271 9.19 0.70 7.77
CA SER A 271 10.31 -0.21 8.05
C SER A 271 10.20 -1.54 7.31
N LEU A 272 9.08 -1.82 6.65
CA LEU A 272 8.92 -3.01 5.82
C LEU A 272 9.91 -2.98 4.64
N GLY A 273 10.82 -3.96 4.60
CA GLY A 273 11.89 -4.04 3.61
C GLY A 273 13.11 -3.16 3.91
N ALA A 274 13.16 -2.50 5.07
CA ALA A 274 14.39 -1.89 5.57
C ALA A 274 15.34 -2.96 6.11
N ASN A 275 16.65 -2.69 6.05
CA ASN A 275 17.66 -3.57 6.64
C ASN A 275 17.53 -3.65 8.16
N GLU A 276 17.14 -2.54 8.79
CA GLU A 276 16.89 -2.42 10.22
C GLU A 276 15.54 -1.74 10.45
N THR A 277 14.77 -2.27 11.39
CA THR A 277 13.48 -1.68 11.78
C THR A 277 13.73 -0.40 12.55
N ARG A 278 13.12 0.70 12.10
CA ARG A 278 13.30 2.01 12.72
C ARG A 278 12.50 2.20 14.01
N ASN A 279 11.37 1.51 14.11
CA ASN A 279 10.46 1.53 15.25
C ASN A 279 9.83 0.13 15.42
N GLU A 280 9.23 -0.12 16.57
CA GLU A 280 8.41 -1.30 16.86
C GLU A 280 7.21 -1.43 15.91
N ASP A 281 6.65 -0.30 15.46
CA ASP A 281 5.60 -0.28 14.43
C ASP A 281 6.22 -0.28 13.01
N PRO A 282 6.14 -1.40 12.26
CA PRO A 282 6.73 -1.50 10.93
C PRO A 282 5.98 -0.67 9.88
N LEU A 283 4.73 -0.27 10.15
CA LEU A 283 3.90 0.56 9.27
C LEU A 283 4.02 2.06 9.57
N MET A 284 4.83 2.46 10.56
CA MET A 284 5.11 3.87 10.77
C MET A 284 5.99 4.41 9.65
N LEU A 285 5.50 5.46 8.98
CA LEU A 285 6.12 6.06 7.82
C LEU A 285 7.00 7.26 8.19
N TYR A 286 8.14 7.36 7.50
CA TYR A 286 9.11 8.45 7.64
C TYR A 286 9.55 8.91 6.24
N PRO A 287 10.02 10.16 6.09
CA PRO A 287 10.51 10.64 4.81
C PRO A 287 11.81 9.93 4.42
N VAL A 288 11.89 9.53 3.15
CA VAL A 288 12.97 8.75 2.53
C VAL A 288 13.33 9.38 1.21
N TRP A 289 14.63 9.63 1.01
CA TRP A 289 15.18 9.82 -0.32
C TRP A 289 15.42 8.45 -0.95
N ARG A 290 14.67 8.14 -2.00
CA ARG A 290 14.92 6.99 -2.87
C ARG A 290 15.66 7.46 -4.11
N VAL A 291 16.86 6.94 -4.33
CA VAL A 291 17.76 7.38 -5.40
C VAL A 291 18.20 6.18 -6.24
N GLY A 292 17.96 6.25 -7.55
CA GLY A 292 18.35 5.22 -8.51
C GLY A 292 19.66 5.54 -9.21
N VAL A 293 20.61 4.59 -9.17
CA VAL A 293 21.92 4.65 -9.81
C VAL A 293 22.01 3.59 -10.89
N ALA A 294 22.27 3.99 -12.13
CA ALA A 294 22.56 3.05 -13.21
C ALA A 294 24.01 2.55 -13.11
N LEU A 295 24.21 1.25 -13.31
CA LEU A 295 25.56 0.70 -13.43
C LEU A 295 26.23 1.19 -14.72
N ASP A 296 27.55 1.01 -14.81
CA ASP A 296 28.35 1.39 -15.98
C ASP A 296 28.03 0.53 -17.21
N LYS A 297 27.57 -0.70 -16.97
CA LYS A 297 27.14 -1.69 -17.95
C LYS A 297 26.15 -2.66 -17.31
N TRP A 298 25.56 -3.53 -18.13
CA TRP A 298 24.69 -4.61 -17.65
C TRP A 298 25.51 -5.79 -17.14
N TYR A 299 25.16 -6.31 -15.97
CA TYR A 299 25.77 -7.50 -15.38
C TYR A 299 24.73 -8.62 -15.43
N GLY A 300 24.63 -9.26 -16.61
CA GLY A 300 23.49 -10.12 -16.94
C GLY A 300 22.22 -9.28 -17.07
N HIS A 301 21.27 -9.48 -16.16
CA HIS A 301 20.00 -8.75 -16.09
C HIS A 301 20.00 -7.59 -15.08
N LEU A 302 21.07 -7.46 -14.30
CA LEU A 302 21.26 -6.37 -13.34
C LEU A 302 21.77 -5.12 -14.08
N TYR A 303 21.05 -4.01 -13.96
CA TYR A 303 21.40 -2.76 -14.66
C TYR A 303 21.54 -1.54 -13.73
N GLY A 304 21.18 -1.68 -12.45
CA GLY A 304 21.17 -0.55 -11.52
C GLY A 304 21.05 -0.97 -10.07
N ILE A 305 21.15 0.03 -9.19
CA ILE A 305 20.96 -0.08 -7.74
C ILE A 305 20.08 1.10 -7.31
N ALA A 306 19.04 0.83 -6.51
CA ALA A 306 18.30 1.85 -5.79
C ALA A 306 18.72 1.84 -4.32
N VAL A 307 18.98 3.02 -3.76
CA VAL A 307 19.29 3.18 -2.34
C VAL A 307 18.23 4.07 -1.73
N ASP A 308 17.69 3.63 -0.60
CA ASP A 308 16.81 4.42 0.24
C ASP A 308 17.61 4.97 1.41
N VAL A 309 17.49 6.27 1.65
CA VAL A 309 18.14 6.98 2.75
C VAL A 309 17.09 7.71 3.55
N TRP A 310 17.01 7.47 4.85
CA TRP A 310 16.11 8.20 5.74
C TRP A 310 16.43 9.69 5.69
N ALA A 311 15.45 10.52 5.34
CA ALA A 311 15.69 11.92 5.04
C ALA A 311 15.91 12.79 6.30
N ASP A 312 15.61 12.27 7.48
CA ASP A 312 15.82 12.93 8.78
C ASP A 312 17.07 12.44 9.52
N THR A 313 17.39 11.14 9.49
CA THR A 313 18.57 10.56 10.18
C THR A 313 19.80 10.43 9.29
N LYS A 314 19.64 10.52 7.96
CA LYS A 314 20.70 10.31 6.95
C LYS A 314 21.24 8.87 6.88
N GLU A 315 20.60 7.94 7.59
CA GLU A 315 20.98 6.52 7.58
C GLU A 315 20.46 5.82 6.33
N VAL A 316 21.22 4.86 5.81
CA VAL A 316 20.79 4.01 4.70
C VAL A 316 19.72 3.04 5.21
N ARG A 317 18.51 3.16 4.66
CA ARG A 317 17.35 2.31 4.97
C ARG A 317 17.47 0.94 4.31
N SER A 318 17.71 0.93 3.00
CA SER A 318 17.73 -0.30 2.19
C SER A 318 18.54 -0.10 0.93
N ILE A 319 19.06 -1.21 0.39
CA ILE A 319 19.73 -1.26 -0.90
C ILE A 319 18.99 -2.31 -1.73
N GLN A 320 18.53 -1.93 -2.92
CA GLN A 320 17.76 -2.81 -3.80
C GLN A 320 18.43 -2.85 -5.18
N GLU A 321 18.56 -4.05 -5.71
CA GLU A 321 19.07 -4.28 -7.06
C GLU A 321 17.98 -4.02 -8.11
N ALA A 322 18.32 -3.35 -9.21
CA ALA A 322 17.41 -3.12 -10.32
C ALA A 322 17.65 -4.17 -11.43
N TRP A 323 16.72 -5.11 -11.54
CA TRP A 323 16.75 -6.23 -12.50
C TRP A 323 15.77 -6.01 -13.65
N SER A 324 16.12 -6.52 -14.83
CA SER A 324 15.25 -6.55 -16.01
C SER A 324 14.91 -7.99 -16.38
N THR A 325 13.64 -8.26 -16.69
CA THR A 325 13.22 -9.54 -17.26
C THR A 325 13.57 -9.67 -18.75
N LEU A 326 13.89 -8.55 -19.40
CA LEU A 326 14.36 -8.50 -20.78
C LEU A 326 15.90 -8.49 -20.83
N PRO A 327 16.51 -9.03 -21.89
CA PRO A 327 17.94 -8.94 -22.08
C PRO A 327 18.38 -7.47 -22.28
N PRO A 328 19.68 -7.17 -22.09
CA PRO A 328 20.23 -5.86 -22.42
C PRO A 328 19.85 -5.45 -23.85
N PRO A 329 19.39 -4.20 -24.08
CA PRO A 329 19.13 -3.72 -25.43
C PRO A 329 20.39 -3.76 -26.30
N GLU A 330 20.21 -3.94 -27.61
CA GLU A 330 21.32 -3.98 -28.55
C GLU A 330 22.16 -2.69 -28.48
N GLY A 331 23.49 -2.85 -28.46
CA GLY A 331 24.44 -1.73 -28.39
C GLY A 331 24.68 -1.16 -26.99
N VAL A 332 24.03 -1.68 -25.94
CA VAL A 332 24.32 -1.28 -24.56
C VAL A 332 25.51 -2.09 -24.02
N PRO A 333 26.48 -1.44 -23.33
CA PRO A 333 27.59 -2.15 -22.69
C PRO A 333 27.10 -3.27 -21.76
N THR A 334 27.68 -4.46 -21.91
CA THR A 334 27.36 -5.66 -21.10
C THR A 334 28.66 -6.29 -20.61
N ALA A 335 28.68 -6.75 -19.36
CA ALA A 335 29.80 -7.47 -18.78
C ALA A 335 29.92 -8.88 -19.37
N ASP A 336 31.15 -9.36 -19.53
CA ASP A 336 31.40 -10.72 -19.99
C ASP A 336 31.16 -11.72 -18.84
N MET A 337 29.99 -12.35 -18.86
CA MET A 337 29.58 -13.34 -17.86
C MET A 337 30.26 -14.71 -18.05
N SER A 338 31.00 -14.93 -19.15
CA SER A 338 31.63 -16.23 -19.44
C SER A 338 32.87 -16.51 -18.57
N THR A 339 33.48 -15.46 -18.03
CA THR A 339 34.69 -15.55 -17.19
C THR A 339 34.46 -16.09 -15.78
N VAL A 340 33.19 -16.24 -15.34
CA VAL A 340 32.84 -16.80 -14.02
C VAL A 340 32.63 -18.33 -14.05
N GLY A 341 33.01 -18.98 -15.15
CA GLY A 341 33.23 -20.43 -15.13
C GLY A 341 34.34 -20.76 -14.14
N THR A 342 34.00 -21.37 -13.00
CA THR A 342 34.84 -22.10 -11.99
C THR A 342 34.67 -21.65 -10.52
N LEU A 343 33.88 -20.63 -10.18
CA LEU A 343 33.67 -20.23 -8.75
C LEU A 343 32.54 -20.96 -8.00
N THR A 344 31.83 -21.88 -8.65
CA THR A 344 30.73 -22.66 -8.02
C THR A 344 31.18 -23.84 -7.14
N SER A 345 32.45 -23.96 -6.76
CA SER A 345 32.91 -25.07 -5.88
C SER A 345 33.39 -24.67 -4.48
N GLN A 346 33.37 -23.38 -4.11
CA GLN A 346 33.76 -22.94 -2.76
C GLN A 346 32.79 -21.89 -2.21
N ILE A 347 31.51 -22.28 -2.09
CA ILE A 347 30.67 -21.71 -1.04
C ILE A 347 30.89 -22.62 0.18
N PRO A 348 31.52 -22.16 1.27
CA PRO A 348 31.54 -22.94 2.50
C PRO A 348 30.10 -23.21 2.92
N ASN A 349 29.84 -24.41 3.41
CA ASN A 349 28.53 -24.82 3.91
C ASN A 349 28.10 -23.86 5.03
N VAL A 350 27.36 -22.80 4.69
CA VAL A 350 26.76 -21.85 5.63
C VAL A 350 25.41 -22.42 6.03
N ASP A 351 25.45 -23.45 6.85
CA ASP A 351 24.42 -23.60 7.87
C ASP A 351 24.69 -22.48 8.88
N THR A 352 23.70 -21.63 9.16
CA THR A 352 23.70 -20.54 10.17
C THR A 352 24.12 -19.13 9.70
N ILE A 353 23.45 -18.56 8.69
CA ILE A 353 23.17 -17.11 8.68
C ILE A 353 21.69 -16.91 8.32
N ASN A 354 20.89 -16.51 9.32
CA ASN A 354 19.52 -16.05 9.13
C ASN A 354 19.55 -14.77 8.27
N THR A 355 19.34 -14.95 6.97
CA THR A 355 19.07 -13.86 6.04
C THR A 355 17.57 -13.91 5.78
N SER A 356 16.83 -12.93 6.32
CA SER A 356 15.38 -12.82 6.15
C SER A 356 15.03 -12.54 4.69
N ASN A 357 14.54 -13.58 4.02
CA ASN A 357 13.68 -13.65 2.84
C ASN A 357 13.46 -12.36 2.00
N GLY A 358 14.29 -12.20 0.97
CA GLY A 358 13.85 -11.69 -0.33
C GLY A 358 13.60 -12.87 -1.26
N GLN A 359 12.46 -13.55 -1.10
CA GLN A 359 12.14 -14.76 -1.86
C GLN A 359 11.17 -14.42 -3.00
N ALA A 360 11.71 -14.39 -4.23
CA ALA A 360 10.90 -14.49 -5.44
C ALA A 360 10.36 -15.93 -5.53
N SER A 361 9.05 -16.09 -5.32
CA SER A 361 8.39 -17.39 -5.39
C SER A 361 8.14 -17.78 -6.85
N THR A 362 8.75 -18.89 -7.28
CA THR A 362 8.38 -19.64 -8.49
C THR A 362 7.50 -20.82 -8.07
N ALA A 363 6.17 -20.63 -8.12
CA ALA A 363 5.21 -21.72 -7.95
C ALA A 363 4.82 -22.30 -9.31
N ALA A 364 5.10 -23.59 -9.50
CA ALA A 364 4.66 -24.36 -10.65
C ALA A 364 3.21 -24.84 -10.48
N GLY A 365 2.40 -24.67 -11.52
CA GLY A 365 1.36 -25.63 -11.94
C GLY A 365 0.13 -25.80 -11.04
N ALA A 366 -0.67 -24.75 -10.90
CA ALA A 366 -2.11 -24.88 -10.69
C ALA A 366 -2.81 -23.77 -11.50
N GLU A 367 -3.79 -24.13 -12.33
CA GLU A 367 -4.50 -23.16 -13.17
C GLU A 367 -5.16 -22.07 -12.31
N PRO A 368 -4.84 -20.78 -12.53
CA PRO A 368 -5.42 -19.69 -11.76
C PRO A 368 -6.76 -19.28 -12.37
N ASN A 369 -7.84 -19.38 -11.57
CA ASN A 369 -9.03 -18.57 -11.80
C ASN A 369 -8.63 -17.10 -11.68
N SER A 370 -8.84 -16.35 -12.77
CA SER A 370 -8.51 -14.94 -12.94
C SER A 370 -9.08 -14.05 -11.83
N ILE A 371 -8.32 -13.86 -10.74
CA ILE A 371 -8.41 -12.65 -9.92
C ILE A 371 -7.44 -11.67 -10.56
N MET A 372 -7.96 -10.90 -11.51
CA MET A 372 -7.28 -9.75 -12.09
C MET A 372 -7.05 -8.77 -10.93
N CYS A 373 -5.86 -8.83 -10.32
CA CYS A 373 -5.35 -7.71 -9.55
C CYS A 373 -5.43 -6.52 -10.49
N ILE A 374 -6.32 -5.57 -10.20
CA ILE A 374 -6.12 -4.21 -10.68
C ILE A 374 -4.82 -3.80 -10.00
N VAL A 375 -3.71 -4.05 -10.70
CA VAL A 375 -2.56 -3.16 -10.65
C VAL A 375 -3.18 -1.83 -11.05
N LEU A 376 -3.68 -1.09 -10.06
CA LEU A 376 -3.89 0.33 -10.20
C LEU A 376 -2.55 0.76 -10.75
N PRO A 377 -2.44 1.23 -12.01
CA PRO A 377 -1.18 1.72 -12.46
C PRO A 377 -0.86 2.81 -11.45
N THR A 378 0.13 2.58 -10.59
CA THR A 378 0.92 3.65 -10.04
C THR A 378 1.62 4.24 -11.26
N LEU A 379 0.84 4.95 -12.09
CA LEU A 379 1.29 6.12 -12.79
C LEU A 379 1.74 7.00 -11.64
N SER A 380 3.00 6.79 -11.26
CA SER A 380 3.85 7.90 -10.91
C SER A 380 3.50 8.92 -11.97
N VAL A 381 2.80 9.99 -11.59
CA VAL A 381 2.85 11.23 -12.35
C VAL A 381 4.32 11.63 -12.26
N VAL A 382 5.12 10.98 -13.11
CA VAL A 382 6.20 11.61 -13.84
C VAL A 382 5.49 12.81 -14.41
N THR A 383 5.67 13.96 -13.77
CA THR A 383 5.67 15.23 -14.48
C THR A 383 6.30 14.91 -15.82
N ILE A 384 5.53 15.02 -16.90
CA ILE A 384 5.97 14.66 -18.26
C ILE A 384 7.18 15.53 -18.58
N ILE A 385 8.34 15.05 -18.18
CA ILE A 385 9.62 15.26 -18.80
C ILE A 385 9.66 14.10 -19.80
N PRO A 386 9.65 14.37 -21.11
CA PRO A 386 9.46 13.35 -22.11
C PRO A 386 10.51 12.25 -21.95
N ILE A 387 10.05 11.02 -21.68
CA ILE A 387 10.87 9.81 -21.81
C ILE A 387 11.14 9.65 -23.31
N SER A 388 12.22 10.28 -23.75
CA SER A 388 12.81 10.02 -25.05
C SER A 388 13.52 8.68 -24.96
N ILE A 389 12.97 7.67 -25.62
CA ILE A 389 13.70 6.46 -26.01
C ILE A 389 14.93 6.94 -26.80
N TRP A 390 16.13 6.81 -26.23
CA TRP A 390 17.34 7.35 -26.85
C TRP A 390 18.04 6.28 -27.69
N VAL A 391 17.78 6.32 -29.00
CA VAL A 391 18.64 5.74 -30.03
C VAL A 391 19.82 6.69 -30.25
N HIS A 392 21.04 6.24 -30.00
CA HIS A 392 22.25 6.99 -30.37
C HIS A 392 22.35 7.10 -31.90
N ARG A 393 22.06 8.27 -32.47
CA ARG A 393 22.51 8.62 -33.83
C ARG A 393 23.90 9.26 -33.73
N LYS A 394 24.95 8.51 -34.04
CA LYS A 394 26.28 9.07 -34.32
C LYS A 394 26.16 10.02 -35.51
N LYS A 395 26.46 11.30 -35.32
CA LYS A 395 26.61 12.27 -36.40
C LYS A 395 28.01 12.09 -37.00
N ALA A 396 28.08 11.58 -38.23
CA ALA A 396 29.31 11.61 -39.01
C ALA A 396 29.58 13.07 -39.40
N ILE A 397 30.76 13.56 -39.05
CA ILE A 397 31.33 14.80 -39.58
C ILE A 397 31.90 14.43 -40.95
N GLY A 398 31.30 14.98 -42.00
CA GLY A 398 31.85 14.98 -43.36
C GLY A 398 32.00 16.42 -43.82
N PHE A 399 33.24 16.91 -43.79
CA PHE A 399 33.71 18.00 -44.65
C PHE A 399 33.84 17.46 -46.07
N VAL A 400 33.32 18.14 -47.09
CA VAL A 400 33.96 18.31 -48.41
C VAL A 400 33.44 19.61 -49.04
N ASP A 401 34.41 20.41 -49.51
CA ASP A 401 34.30 21.63 -50.30
C ASP A 401 33.66 21.42 -51.67
N THR A 402 32.78 22.32 -52.11
CA THR A 402 32.91 23.16 -53.33
C THR A 402 31.72 24.10 -53.49
#